data_AF-A0A6A4F816-F1
#
_entry.id   AF-A0A6A4F816-F1
#
_cell.length_a   1.000
_cell.length_b   1.000
_cell.length_c   1.000
_cell.angle_alpha   90.00
_cell.angle_beta   90.00
_cell.angle_gamma   90.00
#
_symmetry.space_group_name_H-M   'P 1'
#
loop_
_entity.id
_entity.type
_entity.pdbx_description
1 polymer ?
#
loop_
_entity_poly.entity_id
_entity_poly.type
_entity_poly.pdbx_seq_one_letter_code
_entity_poly.pdbx_strand_id
1 'polypeptide(L)'
;MREDNFSRNPENTIKCAGVLDLIHSDVMDPMQTKTPGGCTYAVTFIDDFSCHVTVYFMKKKAKVLEKFKMFKVDVENTTGRRLKRIRSDNGGEYTGRLFKEYLSKQGIRHEKTVSYTPQQNGLAERMNRSLVEMARCMLYHEGINKNW
;
A
#
# COMPACT_ATOMS: atom_id res chain seq x y z
N MET A 1 11.31 41.00 -3.91
CA MET A 1 11.22 39.66 -3.28
C MET A 1 10.08 39.72 -2.28
N ARG A 2 9.01 38.93 -2.48
CA ARG A 2 7.98 38.75 -1.46
C ARG A 2 8.39 37.53 -0.65
N GLU A 3 8.50 37.72 0.66
CA GLU A 3 8.76 36.63 1.60
C GLU A 3 7.48 35.81 1.73
N ASP A 4 7.47 34.64 1.10
CA ASP A 4 6.40 33.67 1.29
C ASP A 4 6.55 33.02 2.66
N ASN A 5 5.84 33.57 3.64
CA ASN A 5 5.67 33.03 4.99
C ASN A 5 4.75 31.80 4.98
N PHE A 6 5.16 30.73 4.28
CA PHE A 6 4.58 29.41 4.51
C PHE A 6 5.19 28.84 5.78
N SER A 7 4.42 28.88 6.87
CA SER A 7 4.68 28.06 8.05
C SER A 7 4.80 26.59 7.61
N ARG A 8 6.04 26.07 7.56
CA ARG A 8 6.29 24.62 7.50
C ARG A 8 6.00 24.06 8.88
N ASN A 9 4.72 23.96 9.22
CA ASN A 9 4.32 23.14 10.35
C ASN A 9 4.13 21.72 9.79
N PRO A 10 5.03 20.75 10.08
CA PRO A 10 4.69 19.37 9.81
C PRO A 10 3.53 19.04 10.76
N GLU A 11 2.31 18.96 10.25
CA GLU A 11 1.24 18.37 11.01
C GLU A 11 1.72 16.98 11.45
N ASN A 12 1.95 16.83 12.76
CA ASN A 12 2.37 15.59 13.38
C ASN A 12 1.46 14.48 12.85
N THR A 13 1.97 13.67 11.92
CA THR A 13 1.26 12.48 11.48
C THR A 13 1.37 11.51 12.64
N ILE A 14 0.43 11.58 13.58
CA ILE A 14 0.42 10.75 14.77
C ILE A 14 0.32 9.30 14.27
N LYS A 15 1.42 8.55 14.40
CA LYS A 15 1.42 7.10 14.19
C LYS A 15 0.32 6.49 15.03
N CYS A 16 -0.35 5.49 14.48
CA CYS A 16 -1.39 4.77 15.22
C CYS A 16 -0.85 4.17 16.52
N ALA A 17 -1.74 3.99 17.50
CA ALA A 17 -1.34 3.56 18.84
C ALA A 17 -0.97 2.06 18.91
N GLY A 18 -1.30 1.26 17.89
CA GLY A 18 -0.89 -0.14 17.83
C GLY A 18 -0.99 -0.78 16.45
N VAL A 19 -0.44 -1.99 16.38
CA VAL A 19 -0.45 -2.86 15.18
C VAL A 19 -1.89 -3.14 14.75
N LEU A 20 -2.13 -3.09 13.43
CA LEU A 20 -3.41 -3.26 12.73
C LEU A 20 -4.46 -2.16 12.94
N ASP A 21 -4.10 -1.05 13.58
CA ASP A 21 -5.00 0.11 13.71
C ASP A 21 -5.24 0.80 12.37
N LEU A 22 -4.20 0.88 11.52
CA LEU A 22 -4.25 1.47 10.19
C LEU A 22 -3.28 0.75 9.26
N ILE A 23 -3.81 0.23 8.17
CA ILE A 23 -3.01 -0.29 7.05
C ILE A 23 -3.05 0.70 5.90
N HIS A 24 -1.89 1.16 5.46
CA HIS A 24 -1.75 1.87 4.19
C HIS A 24 -1.64 0.86 3.03
N SER A 25 -2.35 1.14 1.95
CA SER A 25 -2.38 0.28 0.78
C SER A 25 -2.20 1.09 -0.49
N ASP A 26 -1.41 0.55 -1.41
CA ASP A 26 -1.19 1.15 -2.72
C ASP A 26 -0.89 0.07 -3.77
N VAL A 27 -1.34 0.31 -5.01
CA VAL A 27 -1.05 -0.58 -6.14
C VAL A 27 0.03 0.07 -6.99
N MET A 28 1.18 -0.60 -7.07
CA MET A 28 2.27 -0.15 -7.93
C MET A 28 1.84 -0.13 -9.39
N ASP A 29 2.41 0.82 -10.13
CA ASP A 29 2.30 0.85 -11.58
C ASP A 29 2.76 -0.47 -12.21
N PRO A 30 2.24 -0.80 -13.41
CA PRO A 30 2.61 -2.03 -14.08
C PRO A 30 4.13 -2.09 -14.27
N MET A 31 4.73 -3.17 -13.77
CA MET A 31 6.13 -3.52 -14.03
C MET A 31 6.29 -3.71 -15.54
N GLN A 32 7.38 -3.18 -16.10
CA GLN A 32 7.65 -3.29 -17.55
C GLN A 32 7.80 -4.77 -17.94
N THR A 33 8.29 -5.60 -17.03
CA THR A 33 8.49 -7.04 -17.23
C THR A 33 7.66 -7.87 -16.28
N LYS A 34 7.18 -8.97 -16.84
CA LYS A 34 6.41 -9.96 -16.12
C LYS A 34 7.33 -10.77 -15.22
N THR A 35 6.93 -10.94 -13.98
CA THR A 35 7.50 -12.00 -13.12
C THR A 35 7.39 -13.38 -13.80
N PRO A 36 8.16 -14.39 -13.40
CA PRO A 36 8.02 -15.76 -13.92
C PRO A 36 6.59 -16.32 -13.81
N GLY A 37 5.83 -15.89 -12.79
CA GLY A 37 4.41 -16.23 -12.62
C GLY A 37 3.44 -15.47 -13.54
N GLY A 38 3.95 -14.57 -14.39
CA GLY A 38 3.18 -13.76 -15.33
C GLY A 38 2.50 -12.53 -14.70
N CYS A 39 2.87 -12.14 -13.48
CA CYS A 39 2.34 -10.95 -12.80
C CYS A 39 3.01 -9.67 -13.28
N THR A 40 2.22 -8.60 -13.44
CA THR A 40 2.66 -7.26 -13.87
C THR A 40 2.37 -6.19 -12.83
N TYR A 41 1.56 -6.48 -11.82
CA TYR A 41 1.21 -5.53 -10.77
C TYR A 41 1.68 -6.06 -9.42
N ALA A 42 1.90 -5.16 -8.47
CA ALA A 42 2.04 -5.50 -7.06
C ALA A 42 1.16 -4.57 -6.22
N VAL A 43 0.61 -5.12 -5.14
CA VAL A 43 -0.04 -4.34 -4.09
C VAL A 43 0.77 -4.47 -2.82
N THR A 44 0.89 -3.36 -2.10
CA THR A 44 1.54 -3.32 -0.80
C THR A 44 0.52 -3.02 0.29
N PHE A 45 0.68 -3.69 1.42
CA PHE A 45 -0.05 -3.43 2.65
C PHE A 45 0.99 -3.11 3.74
N ILE A 46 0.90 -1.92 4.32
CA ILE A 46 1.89 -1.41 5.24
C ILE A 46 1.20 -1.03 6.54
N ASP A 47 1.63 -1.65 7.63
CA ASP A 47 1.14 -1.30 8.97
C ASP A 47 1.77 0.02 9.44
N ASP A 48 0.93 1.00 9.77
CA ASP A 48 1.37 2.35 10.14
C ASP A 48 2.24 2.37 11.41
N PHE A 49 1.91 1.52 12.39
CA PHE A 49 2.62 1.45 13.67
C PHE A 49 3.98 0.76 13.53
N SER A 50 3.99 -0.50 13.11
CA SER A 50 5.18 -1.35 13.02
C SER A 50 6.02 -1.12 11.77
N CYS A 51 5.49 -0.42 10.77
CA CYS A 51 6.07 -0.30 9.43
C CYS A 51 6.30 -1.66 8.74
N HIS A 52 5.63 -2.72 9.19
CA HIS A 52 5.68 -4.02 8.52
C HIS A 52 5.05 -3.92 7.13
N VAL A 53 5.76 -4.37 6.10
CA VAL A 53 5.34 -4.28 4.70
C VAL A 53 5.09 -5.68 4.16
N THR A 54 3.89 -5.91 3.63
CA THR A 54 3.55 -7.14 2.90
C THR A 54 3.28 -6.81 1.44
N VAL A 55 3.90 -7.55 0.53
CA VAL A 55 3.78 -7.34 -0.92
C VAL A 55 3.14 -8.56 -1.57
N TYR A 56 2.14 -8.34 -2.44
CA TYR A 56 1.53 -9.39 -3.25
C TYR A 56 1.61 -9.07 -4.73
N PHE A 57 2.15 -10.00 -5.52
CA PHE A 57 2.17 -9.92 -6.98
C PHE A 57 0.82 -10.35 -7.60
N MET A 58 0.40 -9.65 -8.65
CA MET A 58 -0.88 -9.84 -9.31
C MET A 58 -0.79 -9.68 -10.83
N LYS A 59 -1.65 -10.41 -11.56
CA LYS A 59 -1.80 -10.28 -13.02
C LYS A 59 -2.72 -9.13 -13.44
N LYS A 60 -3.65 -8.71 -12.57
CA LYS A 60 -4.66 -7.67 -12.83
C LYS A 60 -4.93 -6.90 -11.54
N LYS A 61 -5.17 -5.58 -11.63
CA LYS A 61 -5.56 -4.74 -10.48
C LYS A 61 -6.83 -5.21 -9.78
N ALA A 62 -7.77 -5.83 -10.51
CA ALA A 62 -9.00 -6.39 -9.95
C ALA A 62 -8.78 -7.50 -8.88
N LYS A 63 -7.55 -8.01 -8.73
CA LYS A 63 -7.20 -9.03 -7.73
C LYS A 63 -6.88 -8.47 -6.34
N VAL A 64 -6.87 -7.15 -6.16
CA VAL A 64 -6.55 -6.51 -4.88
C VAL A 64 -7.45 -7.01 -3.73
N LEU A 65 -8.76 -7.17 -3.96
CA LEU A 65 -9.66 -7.72 -2.93
C LEU A 65 -9.29 -9.15 -2.49
N GLU A 66 -8.88 -9.98 -3.44
CA GLU A 66 -8.44 -11.36 -3.15
C GLU A 66 -7.18 -11.33 -2.26
N LYS A 67 -6.20 -10.50 -2.63
CA LYS A 67 -4.95 -10.36 -1.86
C LYS A 67 -5.16 -9.72 -0.50
N PHE A 68 -6.06 -8.75 -0.39
CA PHE A 68 -6.43 -8.14 0.88
C PHE A 68 -7.07 -9.15 1.84
N LYS A 69 -7.93 -10.05 1.34
CA LYS A 69 -8.53 -11.12 2.16
C LYS A 69 -7.46 -12.06 2.72
N MET A 70 -6.50 -12.49 1.91
CA MET A 70 -5.38 -13.31 2.34
C MET A 70 -4.56 -12.59 3.42
N PHE A 71 -4.11 -11.37 3.11
CA PHE A 71 -3.38 -10.51 4.02
C PHE A 71 -4.06 -10.38 5.38
N LYS A 72 -5.36 -10.02 5.40
CA LYS A 72 -6.13 -9.83 6.63
C LYS A 72 -6.11 -11.10 7.49
N VAL A 73 -6.40 -12.25 6.90
CA VAL A 73 -6.43 -13.52 7.66
C VAL A 73 -5.06 -13.80 8.27
N ASP A 74 -4.00 -13.64 7.49
CA ASP A 74 -2.63 -13.93 7.94
C ASP A 74 -2.20 -13.01 9.09
N VAL A 75 -2.40 -11.70 8.96
CA VAL A 75 -1.96 -10.73 9.98
C VAL A 75 -2.81 -10.78 11.25
N GLU A 76 -4.13 -11.02 11.13
CA GLU A 76 -4.98 -11.15 12.31
C GLU A 76 -4.67 -12.43 13.08
N ASN A 77 -4.44 -13.55 12.38
CA ASN A 77 -4.04 -14.81 13.02
C ASN A 77 -2.66 -14.70 13.68
N THR A 78 -1.71 -14.02 13.04
CA THR A 78 -0.35 -13.87 13.57
C THR A 78 -0.30 -12.96 14.79
N THR A 79 -1.08 -11.88 14.79
CA THR A 79 -1.02 -10.85 15.85
C THR A 79 -2.06 -11.05 16.96
N GLY A 80 -3.09 -11.87 16.72
CA GLY A 80 -4.27 -11.97 17.59
C GLY A 80 -5.11 -10.69 17.65
N ARG A 81 -4.83 -9.70 16.79
CA ARG A 81 -5.53 -8.41 16.73
C ARG A 81 -6.40 -8.34 15.48
N ARG A 82 -7.43 -7.50 15.52
CA ARG A 82 -8.31 -7.26 14.36
C ARG A 82 -7.90 -5.99 13.62
N LEU A 83 -7.93 -6.06 12.29
CA LEU A 83 -7.69 -4.91 11.43
C LEU A 83 -8.84 -3.91 11.54
N LYS A 84 -8.52 -2.66 11.87
CA LYS A 84 -9.54 -1.62 12.13
C LYS A 84 -9.81 -0.77 10.90
N ARG A 85 -8.75 -0.33 10.22
CA ARG A 85 -8.85 0.65 9.13
C ARG A 85 -7.87 0.33 8.02
N ILE A 86 -8.30 0.60 6.79
CA ILE A 86 -7.44 0.60 5.61
C ILE A 86 -7.49 1.98 4.97
N ARG A 87 -6.34 2.52 4.60
CA ARG A 87 -6.20 3.74 3.81
C ARG A 87 -5.64 3.41 2.44
N SER A 88 -6.30 3.89 1.39
CA SER A 88 -5.86 3.75 0.00
C SER A 88 -6.12 5.03 -0.78
N ASP A 89 -5.62 5.08 -2.01
CA ASP A 89 -6.07 6.05 -3.00
C ASP A 89 -7.53 5.80 -3.44
N ASN A 90 -8.02 6.64 -4.37
CA ASN A 90 -9.33 6.47 -4.99
C ASN A 90 -9.32 5.49 -6.18
N GLY A 91 -8.36 4.55 -6.24
CA GLY A 91 -8.28 3.55 -7.30
C GLY A 91 -9.57 2.74 -7.45
N GLY A 92 -9.91 2.37 -8.68
CA GLY A 92 -11.10 1.58 -9.00
C GLY A 92 -11.14 0.21 -8.30
N GLU A 93 -9.96 -0.35 -8.05
CA GLU A 93 -9.73 -1.59 -7.31
C GLU A 93 -10.19 -1.54 -5.85
N TYR A 94 -10.13 -0.37 -5.21
CA TYR A 94 -10.52 -0.16 -3.81
C TYR A 94 -11.94 0.39 -3.68
N THR A 95 -12.43 1.10 -4.71
CA THR A 95 -13.73 1.79 -4.70
C THR A 95 -14.87 0.93 -5.27
N GLY A 96 -14.57 -0.24 -5.83
CA GLY A 96 -15.57 -1.18 -6.33
C GLY A 96 -16.53 -1.71 -5.26
N ARG A 97 -17.79 -1.98 -5.66
CA ARG A 97 -18.87 -2.42 -4.77
C ARG A 97 -18.48 -3.61 -3.88
N LEU A 98 -17.84 -4.63 -4.47
CA LEU A 98 -17.42 -5.84 -3.76
C LEU A 98 -16.40 -5.55 -2.64
N PHE A 99 -15.49 -4.61 -2.85
CA PHE A 99 -14.49 -4.22 -1.85
C PHE A 99 -15.19 -3.53 -0.67
N LYS A 100 -16.05 -2.56 -0.97
CA LYS A 100 -16.83 -1.82 0.03
C LYS A 100 -17.74 -2.73 0.86
N GLU A 101 -18.48 -3.63 0.21
CA GLU A 101 -19.35 -4.61 0.88
C GLU A 101 -18.54 -5.53 1.80
N TYR A 102 -17.38 -6.00 1.34
CA TYR A 102 -16.50 -6.82 2.16
C TYR A 102 -15.98 -6.08 3.40
N LEU A 103 -15.47 -4.85 3.24
CA LEU A 103 -15.00 -4.05 4.37
C LEU A 103 -16.10 -3.79 5.39
N SER A 104 -17.30 -3.41 4.92
CA SER A 104 -18.46 -3.19 5.78
C SER A 104 -18.84 -4.45 6.56
N LYS A 105 -18.87 -5.62 5.90
CA LYS A 105 -19.13 -6.91 6.56
C LYS A 105 -18.08 -7.26 7.62
N GLN A 106 -16.83 -6.83 7.43
CA GLN A 106 -15.75 -7.07 8.38
C GLN A 106 -15.66 -6.01 9.50
N GLY A 107 -16.42 -4.91 9.39
CA GLY A 107 -16.33 -3.77 10.31
C GLY A 107 -15.07 -2.92 10.12
N ILE A 108 -14.45 -2.95 8.93
CA ILE A 108 -13.23 -2.21 8.62
C ILE A 108 -13.60 -0.85 8.03
N ARG A 109 -13.03 0.24 8.57
CA ARG A 109 -13.20 1.58 7.99
C ARG A 109 -12.28 1.78 6.79
N HIS A 110 -12.84 2.19 5.66
CA HIS A 110 -12.06 2.63 4.50
C HIS A 110 -11.82 4.12 4.56
N GLU A 111 -10.56 4.52 4.63
CA GLU A 111 -10.12 5.90 4.48
C GLU A 111 -9.59 6.08 3.07
N LYS A 112 -10.13 7.04 2.33
CA LYS A 112 -9.67 7.33 0.97
C LYS A 112 -8.89 8.62 1.00
N THR A 113 -7.71 8.62 0.40
CA THR A 113 -6.95 9.86 0.26
C THR A 113 -7.61 10.75 -0.78
N VAL A 114 -7.61 12.05 -0.52
CA VAL A 114 -8.16 13.03 -1.46
C VAL A 114 -7.10 13.27 -2.54
N SER A 115 -7.54 13.35 -3.80
CA SER A 115 -6.70 13.84 -4.89
C SER A 115 -6.06 15.16 -4.48
N TYR A 116 -4.76 15.36 -4.75
CA TYR A 116 -3.96 16.53 -4.34
C TYR A 116 -3.52 16.58 -2.85
N THR A 117 -3.73 15.51 -2.08
CA THR A 117 -3.06 15.32 -0.76
C THR A 117 -2.14 14.08 -0.73
N PRO A 118 -1.07 14.02 -1.56
CA PRO A 118 -0.17 12.86 -1.62
C PRO A 118 0.41 12.46 -0.25
N GLN A 119 0.51 13.42 0.67
CA GLN A 119 1.06 13.20 2.01
C GLN A 119 0.27 12.15 2.80
N GLN A 120 -1.06 12.01 2.56
CA GLN A 120 -1.92 11.10 3.31
C GLN A 120 -1.64 9.61 3.02
N ASN A 121 -1.19 9.28 1.80
CA ASN A 121 -0.70 7.94 1.45
C ASN A 121 0.80 7.91 1.15
N GLY A 122 1.49 9.02 1.39
CA GLY A 122 2.90 9.18 1.00
C GLY A 122 3.82 8.18 1.69
N LEU A 123 3.40 7.58 2.81
CA LEU A 123 4.11 6.47 3.42
C LEU A 123 4.14 5.24 2.49
N ALA A 124 3.00 4.86 1.92
CA ALA A 124 2.94 3.76 0.97
C ALA A 124 3.69 4.05 -0.32
N GLU A 125 3.51 5.25 -0.88
CA GLU A 125 4.19 5.65 -2.12
C GLU A 125 5.73 5.65 -1.96
N ARG A 126 6.25 6.19 -0.84
CA ARG A 126 7.69 6.20 -0.56
C ARG A 126 8.23 4.79 -0.32
N MET A 127 7.49 3.97 0.40
CA MET A 127 7.88 2.58 0.64
C MET A 127 7.91 1.79 -0.68
N ASN A 128 6.91 1.98 -1.54
CA ASN A 128 6.83 1.33 -2.85
C ASN A 128 8.04 1.70 -3.72
N ARG A 129 8.42 2.97 -3.74
CA ARG A 129 9.63 3.43 -4.45
C ARG A 129 10.90 2.76 -3.92
N SER A 130 11.05 2.72 -2.60
CA SER A 130 12.21 2.11 -1.94
C SER A 130 12.31 0.61 -2.26
N LEU A 131 11.18 -0.12 -2.23
CA LEU A 131 11.13 -1.54 -2.58
C LEU A 131 11.56 -1.80 -4.03
N VAL A 132 11.06 -0.99 -4.97
CA VAL A 132 11.42 -1.10 -6.39
C VAL A 132 12.90 -0.80 -6.61
N GLU A 133 13.43 0.23 -5.96
CA GLU A 133 14.87 0.58 -6.05
C GLU A 133 15.75 -0.53 -5.47
N MET A 134 15.41 -1.09 -4.31
CA MET A 134 16.15 -2.22 -3.73
C MET A 134 16.12 -3.45 -4.65
N ALA A 135 14.96 -3.78 -5.21
CA ALA A 135 14.84 -4.88 -6.17
C ALA A 135 15.74 -4.66 -7.41
N ARG A 136 15.76 -3.44 -7.95
CA ARG A 136 16.65 -3.08 -9.08
C ARG A 136 18.13 -3.22 -8.72
N CYS A 137 18.52 -2.80 -7.52
CA CYS A 137 19.90 -2.96 -7.05
C CYS A 137 20.30 -4.43 -6.95
N MET A 138 19.43 -5.28 -6.41
CA MET A 138 19.69 -6.73 -6.33
C MET A 138 19.81 -7.36 -7.71
N LEU A 139 18.90 -7.04 -8.64
CA LEU A 139 18.95 -7.55 -10.01
C LEU A 139 20.22 -7.09 -10.75
N TYR A 140 20.64 -5.84 -10.53
CA TYR A 140 21.87 -5.30 -11.10
C TYR A 140 23.10 -6.03 -10.57
N HIS A 141 23.14 -6.35 -9.27
CA HIS A 141 24.24 -7.09 -8.66
C HIS A 141 24.37 -8.51 -9.23
N GLU A 142 23.24 -9.19 -9.46
CA GLU A 142 23.19 -10.54 -10.06
C GLU A 142 23.45 -10.54 -11.58
N GLY A 143 23.72 -9.38 -12.20
CA GLY A 143 23.96 -9.29 -13.65
C GLY A 143 22.74 -9.60 -14.51
N ILE A 144 21.54 -9.57 -13.94
CA ILE A 144 20.30 -9.79 -14.68
C ILE A 144 20.02 -8.55 -15.55
N ASN A 145 19.95 -8.78 -16.86
CA ASN A 145 19.89 -7.72 -17.85
C ASN A 145 18.62 -6.85 -17.68
N LYS A 146 18.73 -5.54 -17.94
CA LYS A 146 17.73 -4.52 -17.61
C LYS A 146 16.46 -4.54 -18.48
N ASN A 147 16.18 -5.64 -19.16
CA ASN A 147 14.91 -5.86 -19.86
C ASN A 147 13.83 -6.20 -18.83
N TRP A 148 13.70 -5.36 -17.78
CA TRP A 148 12.74 -5.48 -16.67
C TRP A 148 11.75 -4.33 -16.69
#